data_AF-A0A966C7L4-F1
#
_entry.id   AF-A0A966C7L4-F1
#
_cell.length_a   1.000
_cell.length_b   1.000
_cell.length_c   1.000
_cell.angle_alpha   90.00
_cell.angle_beta   90.00
_cell.angle_gamma   90.00
#
_symmetry.space_group_name_H-M   'P 1'
#
loop_
_entity.id
_entity.type
_entity.pdbx_description
1 polymer ?
#
loop_
_entity_poly.entity_id
_entity_poly.type
_entity_poly.pdbx_seq_one_letter_code
_entity_poly.pdbx_strand_id
1 'polypeptide(L)'
;TARGTTPNHGLFAYPVLMSVDILIVRADHVPVGKDQKQKLEVTRDIAGAFNATFGDGLLTVPTEIILPDVAVVPGVDGQKMSKSYGNTLDIFAPEKEIRKRFMAIVSDSTPVAEPKPMRGNTLYALLKLFTPASDWPEARRLFSEGGTGYGDIKKRLFGLFLETFAPARRRHEDLLRDPGFVHQVLREGRERAMAVISDVMADCRRACGLGWQ
;
A
#
# COMPACT_ATOMS: atom_id res chain seq x y z
N THR A 1 9.02 -24.09 5.77
CA THR A 1 8.52 -22.77 5.32
C THR A 1 7.02 -22.72 5.48
N ALA A 2 6.44 -21.55 5.78
CA ALA A 2 5.11 -21.41 6.38
C ALA A 2 3.90 -21.92 5.56
N ARG A 3 4.06 -22.35 4.29
CA ARG A 3 3.00 -23.01 3.48
C ARG A 3 3.55 -23.95 2.40
N GLY A 4 4.65 -24.67 2.66
CA GLY A 4 5.16 -25.69 1.73
C GLY A 4 5.83 -25.15 0.45
N THR A 5 6.07 -23.84 0.36
CA THR A 5 6.82 -23.25 -0.75
C THR A 5 8.31 -23.49 -0.56
N THR A 6 8.96 -24.12 -1.53
CA THR A 6 10.43 -24.27 -1.59
C THR A 6 11.06 -22.92 -1.93
N PRO A 7 11.96 -22.37 -1.09
CA PRO A 7 12.66 -21.14 -1.43
C PRO A 7 13.48 -21.30 -2.71
N ASN A 8 13.44 -20.29 -3.58
CA ASN A 8 14.33 -20.21 -4.74
C ASN A 8 15.35 -19.08 -4.54
N HIS A 9 16.37 -19.02 -5.40
CA HIS A 9 17.41 -18.00 -5.29
C HIS A 9 16.86 -16.58 -5.38
N GLY A 10 15.82 -16.35 -6.20
CA GLY A 10 15.16 -15.04 -6.29
C GLY A 10 14.57 -14.58 -4.97
N LEU A 11 13.86 -15.45 -4.25
CA LEU A 11 13.32 -15.15 -2.92
C LEU A 11 14.41 -14.96 -1.86
N PHE A 12 15.56 -15.61 -2.02
CA PHE A 12 16.70 -15.41 -1.12
C PHE A 12 17.43 -14.09 -1.41
N ALA A 13 17.65 -13.76 -2.68
CA ALA A 13 18.48 -12.63 -3.11
C ALA A 13 17.71 -11.31 -3.32
N TYR A 14 16.37 -11.31 -3.34
CA TYR A 14 15.61 -10.07 -3.57
C TYR A 14 15.95 -8.91 -2.61
N PRO A 15 16.34 -9.11 -1.33
CA PRO A 15 16.72 -7.97 -0.48
C PRO A 15 17.95 -7.23 -1.01
N VAL A 16 18.84 -7.93 -1.73
CA VAL A 16 20.00 -7.31 -2.40
C VAL A 16 19.52 -6.47 -3.57
N LEU A 17 18.63 -6.99 -4.42
CA LEU A 17 18.04 -6.22 -5.53
C LEU A 17 17.28 -4.99 -5.02
N MET A 18 16.47 -5.15 -3.97
CA MET A 18 15.77 -4.05 -3.30
C MET A 18 16.74 -2.98 -2.77
N SER A 19 17.90 -3.39 -2.27
CA SER A 19 18.94 -2.46 -1.81
C SER A 19 19.50 -1.64 -2.97
N VAL A 20 19.69 -2.26 -4.15
CA VAL A 20 20.09 -1.52 -5.36
C VAL A 20 19.02 -0.48 -5.73
N ASP A 21 17.73 -0.85 -5.71
CA ASP A 21 16.63 0.07 -6.05
C ASP A 21 16.62 1.34 -5.18
N ILE A 22 17.03 1.21 -3.90
CA ILE A 22 17.09 2.32 -2.95
C ILE A 22 18.36 3.16 -3.14
N LEU A 23 19.52 2.50 -3.26
CA LEU A 23 20.82 3.15 -3.26
C LEU A 23 21.14 3.83 -4.60
N ILE A 24 20.68 3.24 -5.72
CA ILE A 24 20.97 3.73 -7.07
C ILE A 24 20.31 5.09 -7.38
N VAL A 25 19.32 5.49 -6.57
CA VAL A 25 18.65 6.79 -6.64
C VAL A 25 19.03 7.72 -5.48
N ARG A 26 20.02 7.35 -4.66
CA ARG A 26 20.48 8.11 -3.48
C ARG A 26 19.35 8.48 -2.52
N ALA A 27 18.45 7.55 -2.22
CA ALA A 27 17.35 7.82 -1.31
C ALA A 27 17.85 8.10 0.12
N ASP A 28 17.55 9.28 0.67
CA ASP A 28 17.79 9.60 2.09
C ASP A 28 16.78 8.89 3.01
N HIS A 29 15.55 8.77 2.52
CA HIS A 29 14.42 8.25 3.29
C HIS A 29 13.60 7.23 2.51
N VAL A 30 13.22 6.15 3.18
CA VAL A 30 12.39 5.09 2.59
C VAL A 30 11.17 4.84 3.46
N PRO A 31 9.95 5.13 2.97
CA PRO A 31 8.73 4.80 3.69
C PRO A 31 8.53 3.28 3.72
N VAL A 32 8.46 2.72 4.93
CA VAL A 32 8.34 1.27 5.14
C VAL A 32 7.31 0.95 6.21
N GLY A 33 6.64 -0.19 6.06
CA GLY A 33 5.86 -0.79 7.15
C GLY A 33 6.79 -1.28 8.27
N LYS A 34 6.26 -1.39 9.50
CA LYS A 34 6.99 -1.93 10.67
C LYS A 34 7.62 -3.31 10.37
N ASP A 35 6.94 -4.12 9.56
CA ASP A 35 7.34 -5.46 9.13
C ASP A 35 8.44 -5.47 8.05
N GLN A 36 8.68 -4.34 7.38
CA GLN A 36 9.68 -4.22 6.31
C GLN A 36 10.98 -3.56 6.79
N LYS A 37 11.05 -3.09 8.05
CA LYS A 37 12.22 -2.42 8.64
C LYS A 37 13.51 -3.24 8.46
N GLN A 38 13.46 -4.55 8.74
CA GLN A 38 14.62 -5.43 8.63
C GLN A 38 15.23 -5.45 7.21
N LYS A 39 14.40 -5.26 6.16
CA LYS A 39 14.90 -5.22 4.79
C LYS A 39 15.69 -3.94 4.52
N LEU A 40 15.28 -2.83 5.13
CA LEU A 40 16.02 -1.58 5.04
C LEU A 40 17.32 -1.63 5.83
N GLU A 41 17.36 -2.36 6.95
CA GLU A 41 18.61 -2.61 7.69
C GLU A 41 19.65 -3.32 6.82
N VAL A 42 19.24 -4.35 6.05
CA VAL A 42 20.12 -5.00 5.06
C VAL A 42 20.66 -4.00 4.04
N THR A 43 19.83 -3.08 3.54
CA THR A 43 20.28 -2.02 2.62
C THR A 43 21.32 -1.10 3.25
N ARG A 44 21.15 -0.74 4.52
CA ARG A 44 22.10 0.11 5.26
C ARG A 44 23.43 -0.59 5.48
N ASP A 45 23.41 -1.88 5.82
CA ASP A 45 24.62 -2.68 6.00
C ASP A 45 25.39 -2.81 4.68
N ILE A 46 24.68 -3.06 3.57
CA ILE A 46 25.29 -3.11 2.22
C ILE A 46 25.92 -1.75 1.86
N ALA A 47 25.21 -0.64 2.08
CA ALA A 47 25.72 0.69 1.80
C ALA A 47 26.96 1.02 2.64
N GLY A 48 26.92 0.72 3.94
CA GLY A 48 28.04 0.93 4.85
C GLY A 48 29.27 0.09 4.47
N ALA A 49 29.07 -1.19 4.14
CA ALA A 49 30.15 -2.07 3.69
C ALA A 49 30.76 -1.62 2.36
N PHE A 50 29.93 -1.17 1.41
CA PHE A 50 30.41 -0.64 0.13
C PHE A 50 31.24 0.63 0.33
N ASN A 51 30.75 1.58 1.13
CA ASN A 51 31.47 2.82 1.44
C ASN A 51 32.80 2.53 2.15
N ALA A 52 32.81 1.62 3.12
CA ALA A 52 34.03 1.24 3.83
C ALA A 52 35.08 0.58 2.91
N THR A 53 34.64 -0.14 1.87
CA THR A 53 35.51 -0.86 0.94
C THR A 53 36.04 0.02 -0.20
N PHE A 54 35.18 0.87 -0.77
CA PHE A 54 35.46 1.57 -2.02
C PHE A 54 35.60 3.10 -1.88
N GLY A 55 35.26 3.67 -0.73
CA GLY A 55 35.38 5.10 -0.47
C GLY A 55 34.19 5.64 0.31
N ASP A 56 34.46 6.44 1.34
CA ASP A 56 33.41 6.99 2.21
C ASP A 56 32.50 7.95 1.43
N GLY A 57 31.20 7.89 1.73
CA GLY A 57 30.19 8.76 1.13
C GLY A 57 29.77 8.44 -0.33
N LEU A 58 30.17 7.31 -0.92
CA LEU A 58 29.75 6.94 -2.28
C LEU A 58 28.25 6.64 -2.39
N LEU A 59 27.70 5.92 -1.40
CA LEU A 59 26.29 5.56 -1.30
C LEU A 59 25.65 6.22 -0.07
N THR A 60 24.51 6.87 -0.27
CA THR A 60 23.68 7.40 0.82
C THR A 60 23.15 6.25 1.68
N VAL A 61 23.30 6.33 3.00
CA VAL A 61 22.72 5.36 3.94
C VAL A 61 21.28 5.78 4.27
N PRO A 62 20.25 5.06 3.79
CA PRO A 62 18.87 5.48 3.94
C PRO A 62 18.35 5.33 5.37
N THR A 63 17.38 6.17 5.74
CA THR A 63 16.65 6.09 7.02
C THR A 63 15.19 5.72 6.79
N GLU A 64 14.60 4.90 7.66
CA GLU A 64 13.19 4.55 7.58
C GLU A 64 12.27 5.75 7.86
N ILE A 65 11.16 5.81 7.13
CA ILE A 65 9.96 6.55 7.56
C ILE A 65 8.90 5.52 7.91
N ILE A 66 8.62 5.36 9.20
CA ILE A 66 7.52 4.51 9.67
C ILE A 66 6.32 5.39 9.95
N LEU A 67 5.27 5.24 9.14
CA LEU A 67 4.00 5.90 9.39
C LEU A 67 3.41 5.39 10.72
N PRO A 68 3.02 6.28 11.66
CA PRO A 68 2.40 5.87 12.92
C PRO A 68 1.12 5.08 12.64
N ASP A 69 0.99 3.94 13.32
CA ASP A 69 -0.07 2.93 13.22
C ASP A 69 -0.94 2.99 11.95
N VAL A 70 -0.47 2.32 10.89
CA VAL A 70 -1.34 1.94 9.79
C VAL A 70 -2.37 0.95 10.34
N ALA A 71 -3.60 1.43 10.58
CA ALA A 71 -4.69 0.60 11.02
C ALA A 71 -4.86 -0.58 10.05
N VAL A 72 -4.92 -1.80 10.59
CA VAL A 72 -5.21 -2.98 9.79
C VAL A 72 -6.62 -2.81 9.23
N VAL A 73 -6.73 -2.61 7.92
CA VAL A 73 -8.02 -2.51 7.25
C VAL A 73 -8.63 -3.92 7.19
N PRO A 74 -9.84 -4.12 7.73
CA PRO A 74 -10.49 -5.43 7.68
C PRO A 74 -11.07 -5.67 6.28
N GLY A 75 -10.97 -6.92 5.81
CA GLY A 75 -11.63 -7.41 4.61
C GLY A 75 -13.11 -7.68 4.84
N VAL A 76 -13.80 -8.15 3.81
CA VAL A 76 -15.24 -8.46 3.87
C VAL A 76 -15.60 -9.54 4.90
N ASP A 77 -14.62 -10.34 5.34
CA ASP A 77 -14.75 -11.39 6.34
C ASP A 77 -14.29 -10.96 7.76
N GLY A 78 -13.91 -9.70 7.94
CA GLY A 78 -13.41 -9.14 9.19
C GLY A 78 -11.95 -9.44 9.52
N GLN A 79 -11.28 -10.32 8.77
CA GLN A 79 -9.84 -10.54 8.89
C GLN A 79 -9.05 -9.39 8.25
N LYS A 80 -7.72 -9.35 8.41
CA LYS A 80 -6.86 -8.43 7.65
C LYS A 80 -7.18 -8.54 6.15
N MET A 81 -7.46 -7.41 5.51
CA MET A 81 -7.71 -7.37 4.08
C MET A 81 -6.46 -7.84 3.31
N SER A 82 -6.62 -8.82 2.43
CA SER A 82 -5.56 -9.40 1.63
C SER A 82 -6.10 -9.99 0.32
N LYS A 83 -5.43 -9.71 -0.79
CA LYS A 83 -5.75 -10.35 -2.09
C LYS A 83 -5.68 -11.87 -2.00
N SER A 84 -4.72 -12.42 -1.24
CA SER A 84 -4.56 -13.87 -1.07
C SER A 84 -5.67 -14.53 -0.25
N TYR A 85 -6.43 -13.76 0.53
CA TYR A 85 -7.59 -14.27 1.26
C TYR A 85 -8.88 -14.12 0.45
N GLY A 86 -8.82 -13.43 -0.70
CA GLY A 86 -10.01 -13.16 -1.50
C GLY A 86 -11.04 -12.29 -0.78
N ASN A 87 -10.63 -11.51 0.22
CA ASN A 87 -11.53 -10.70 1.08
C ASN A 87 -11.46 -9.19 0.80
N THR A 88 -10.92 -8.78 -0.35
CA THR A 88 -10.68 -7.38 -0.72
C THR A 88 -11.90 -6.63 -1.24
N LEU A 89 -11.85 -5.30 -1.10
CA LEU A 89 -12.70 -4.33 -1.78
C LEU A 89 -11.82 -3.62 -2.82
N ASP A 90 -11.97 -3.98 -4.10
CA ASP A 90 -11.16 -3.42 -5.19
C ASP A 90 -11.66 -2.01 -5.56
N ILE A 91 -10.74 -1.05 -5.63
CA ILE A 91 -11.03 0.37 -5.91
C ILE A 91 -11.51 0.57 -7.35
N PHE A 92 -10.99 -0.20 -8.31
CA PHE A 92 -11.20 0.02 -9.74
C PHE A 92 -12.06 -1.05 -10.41
N ALA A 93 -12.56 -2.04 -9.66
CA ALA A 93 -13.51 -3.03 -10.19
C ALA A 93 -14.84 -2.40 -10.62
N PRO A 94 -15.62 -3.06 -11.51
CA PRO A 94 -16.94 -2.58 -11.90
C PRO A 94 -17.86 -2.34 -10.70
N GLU A 95 -18.68 -1.29 -10.75
CA GLU A 95 -19.56 -0.89 -9.65
C GLU A 95 -20.44 -2.04 -9.16
N LYS A 96 -21.00 -2.83 -10.09
CA LYS A 96 -21.84 -4.00 -9.78
C LYS A 96 -21.09 -5.05 -8.95
N GLU A 97 -19.82 -5.31 -9.26
CA GLU A 97 -19.01 -6.28 -8.54
C GLU A 97 -18.68 -5.78 -7.14
N ILE A 98 -18.28 -4.51 -7.03
CA ILE A 98 -17.97 -3.88 -5.75
C ILE A 98 -19.20 -3.84 -4.86
N ARG A 99 -20.37 -3.46 -5.39
CA ARG A 99 -21.64 -3.47 -4.66
C ARG A 99 -21.90 -4.85 -4.07
N LYS A 100 -21.73 -5.92 -4.86
CA LYS A 100 -21.88 -7.30 -4.37
C LYS A 100 -20.94 -7.58 -3.19
N ARG A 101 -19.68 -7.13 -3.26
CA ARG A 101 -18.67 -7.31 -2.20
C ARG A 101 -19.02 -6.55 -0.92
N PHE A 102 -19.49 -5.31 -1.02
CA PHE A 102 -19.98 -4.54 0.15
C PHE A 102 -21.19 -5.20 0.80
N MET A 103 -22.13 -5.69 -0.01
CA MET A 103 -23.31 -6.40 0.52
C MET A 103 -22.93 -7.73 1.20
N ALA A 104 -21.84 -8.36 0.77
CA ALA A 104 -21.31 -9.60 1.32
C ALA A 104 -20.44 -9.42 2.58
N ILE A 105 -20.22 -8.19 3.07
CA ILE A 105 -19.47 -7.97 4.31
C ILE A 105 -20.16 -8.70 5.45
N VAL A 106 -19.41 -9.51 6.20
CA VAL A 106 -19.91 -10.29 7.33
C VAL A 106 -20.40 -9.34 8.43
N SER A 107 -21.59 -9.61 8.93
CA SER A 107 -22.20 -8.96 10.09
C SER A 107 -22.76 -10.03 11.02
N ASP A 108 -23.05 -9.67 12.26
CA ASP A 108 -23.76 -10.56 13.19
C ASP A 108 -25.29 -10.54 12.94
N SER A 109 -26.02 -11.19 13.85
CA SER A 109 -27.48 -11.33 13.82
C SER A 109 -28.22 -10.32 14.71
N THR A 110 -27.60 -9.19 15.10
CA THR A 110 -28.26 -8.21 15.97
C THR A 110 -29.54 -7.64 15.32
N PRO A 111 -30.72 -7.76 15.97
CA PRO A 111 -32.00 -7.27 15.44
C PRO A 111 -31.97 -5.78 15.10
N VAL A 112 -32.75 -5.34 14.10
CA VAL A 112 -32.75 -3.94 13.62
C VAL A 112 -32.99 -2.95 14.75
N ALA A 113 -33.95 -3.23 15.65
CA ALA A 113 -34.31 -2.37 16.77
C ALA A 113 -33.17 -2.19 17.80
N GLU A 114 -32.22 -3.11 17.86
CA GLU A 114 -31.14 -3.10 18.85
C GLU A 114 -29.88 -2.37 18.34
N PRO A 115 -29.14 -1.70 19.24
CA PRO A 115 -27.81 -1.17 18.96
C PRO A 115 -26.85 -2.25 18.46
N LYS A 116 -26.02 -1.92 17.46
CA LYS A 116 -25.02 -2.82 16.88
C LYS A 116 -23.70 -2.76 17.65
N PRO A 117 -22.97 -3.88 17.80
CA PRO A 117 -21.66 -3.85 18.43
C PRO A 117 -20.68 -3.02 17.59
N MET A 118 -19.89 -2.18 18.26
CA MET A 118 -18.85 -1.36 17.62
C MET A 118 -17.47 -2.04 17.65
N ARG A 119 -17.16 -2.74 18.75
CA ARG A 119 -15.88 -3.42 18.93
C ARG A 119 -15.85 -4.70 18.08
N GLY A 120 -14.82 -4.84 17.25
CA GLY A 120 -14.66 -6.01 16.38
C GLY A 120 -15.63 -6.05 15.20
N ASN A 121 -16.46 -5.02 15.00
CA ASN A 121 -17.41 -4.97 13.90
C ASN A 121 -16.75 -4.39 12.64
N THR A 122 -16.72 -5.19 11.57
CA THR A 122 -16.09 -4.85 10.29
C THR A 122 -16.71 -3.60 9.66
N LEU A 123 -18.04 -3.48 9.68
CA LEU A 123 -18.73 -2.33 9.09
C LEU A 123 -18.43 -1.04 9.87
N TYR A 124 -18.34 -1.12 11.20
CA TYR A 124 -17.96 0.02 12.03
C TYR A 124 -16.54 0.50 11.72
N ALA A 125 -15.58 -0.44 11.64
CA ALA A 125 -14.19 -0.13 11.33
C ALA A 125 -14.04 0.48 9.93
N LEU A 126 -14.73 -0.05 8.92
CA LEU A 126 -14.73 0.49 7.57
C LEU A 126 -15.43 1.84 7.48
N LEU A 127 -16.57 2.04 8.15
CA LEU A 127 -17.23 3.34 8.18
C LEU A 127 -16.34 4.40 8.81
N LYS A 128 -15.63 4.09 9.89
CA LYS A 128 -14.67 5.01 10.50
C LYS A 128 -13.57 5.44 9.53
N LEU A 129 -13.17 4.56 8.61
CA LEU A 129 -12.15 4.84 7.60
C LEU A 129 -12.65 5.80 6.50
N PHE A 130 -13.89 5.61 6.05
CA PHE A 130 -14.45 6.36 4.90
C PHE A 130 -15.26 7.60 5.28
N THR A 131 -15.74 7.69 6.52
CA THR A 131 -16.57 8.82 6.95
C THR A 131 -15.70 10.02 7.29
N PRO A 132 -15.95 11.21 6.71
CA PRO A 132 -15.30 12.44 7.14
C PRO A 132 -15.47 12.70 8.63
N ALA A 133 -14.49 13.34 9.26
CA ALA A 133 -14.52 13.60 10.70
C ALA A 133 -15.74 14.42 11.15
N SER A 134 -16.24 15.32 10.30
CA SER A 134 -17.46 16.11 10.52
C SER A 134 -18.71 15.25 10.61
N ASP A 135 -18.77 14.17 9.86
CA ASP A 135 -19.97 13.34 9.66
C ASP A 135 -19.96 12.11 10.58
N TRP A 136 -18.82 11.86 11.23
CA TRP A 136 -18.63 10.71 12.11
C TRP A 136 -19.63 10.62 13.28
N PRO A 137 -20.02 11.72 13.96
CA PRO A 137 -21.04 11.66 15.00
C PRO A 137 -22.36 11.05 14.51
N GLU A 138 -22.79 11.40 13.29
CA GLU A 138 -23.99 10.86 12.67
C GLU A 138 -23.79 9.40 12.24
N ALA A 139 -22.69 9.10 11.56
CA ALA A 139 -22.39 7.72 11.14
C ALA A 139 -22.28 6.75 12.32
N ARG A 140 -21.80 7.22 13.47
CA ARG A 140 -21.73 6.43 14.70
C ARG A 140 -23.12 6.09 15.27
N ARG A 141 -24.12 6.96 15.08
CA ARG A 141 -25.51 6.72 15.54
C ARG A 141 -26.14 5.49 14.90
N LEU A 142 -25.75 5.18 13.66
CA LEU A 142 -26.16 3.96 12.95
C LEU A 142 -25.86 2.67 13.74
N PHE A 143 -24.89 2.72 14.67
CA PHE A 143 -24.55 1.61 15.56
C PHE A 143 -25.09 1.80 16.97
N SER A 144 -25.09 3.02 17.53
CA SER A 144 -25.43 3.21 18.95
C SER A 144 -26.92 3.26 19.29
N GLU A 145 -27.78 3.70 18.38
CA GLU A 145 -29.17 4.06 18.73
C GLU A 145 -30.19 2.93 18.45
N GLY A 146 -29.80 1.91 17.68
CA GLY A 146 -30.74 0.95 17.13
C GLY A 146 -31.57 1.54 15.98
N GLY A 147 -32.51 0.77 15.44
CA GLY A 147 -33.38 1.20 14.34
C GLY A 147 -32.76 1.15 12.93
N THR A 148 -31.46 0.90 12.81
CA THR A 148 -30.76 0.76 11.52
C THR A 148 -30.37 -0.70 11.25
N GLY A 149 -30.74 -1.22 10.08
CA GLY A 149 -30.33 -2.56 9.65
C GLY A 149 -28.95 -2.57 9.00
N TYR A 150 -28.23 -3.70 9.08
CA TYR A 150 -26.92 -3.86 8.43
C TYR A 150 -26.96 -3.63 6.92
N GLY A 151 -28.08 -3.91 6.26
CA GLY A 151 -28.25 -3.63 4.84
C GLY A 151 -28.09 -2.15 4.51
N ASP A 152 -28.62 -1.26 5.35
CA ASP A 152 -28.54 0.19 5.13
C ASP A 152 -27.17 0.75 5.49
N ILE A 153 -26.54 0.22 6.54
CA ILE A 153 -25.14 0.50 6.88
C ILE A 153 -24.21 0.13 5.70
N LYS A 154 -24.40 -1.05 5.10
CA LYS A 154 -23.66 -1.51 3.92
C LYS A 154 -23.88 -0.60 2.71
N LYS A 155 -25.10 -0.13 2.47
CA LYS A 155 -25.41 0.83 1.39
C LYS A 155 -24.73 2.17 1.62
N ARG A 156 -24.78 2.71 2.84
CA ARG A 156 -24.11 3.97 3.19
C ARG A 156 -22.60 3.87 3.00
N LEU A 157 -22.01 2.79 3.49
CA LEU A 157 -20.58 2.52 3.33
C LEU A 157 -20.18 2.40 1.84
N PHE A 158 -20.98 1.71 1.04
CA PHE A 158 -20.76 1.61 -0.41
C PHE A 158 -20.83 2.98 -1.10
N GLY A 159 -21.79 3.84 -0.72
CA GLY A 159 -21.89 5.21 -1.23
C GLY A 159 -20.64 6.04 -0.90
N LEU A 160 -20.20 6.04 0.36
CA LEU A 160 -18.98 6.74 0.79
C LEU A 160 -17.75 6.25 0.05
N PHE A 161 -17.63 4.94 -0.18
CA PHE A 161 -16.54 4.35 -0.95
C PHE A 161 -16.50 4.87 -2.39
N LEU A 162 -17.65 4.88 -3.08
CA LEU A 162 -17.73 5.39 -4.44
C LEU A 162 -17.41 6.87 -4.52
N GLU A 163 -17.95 7.67 -3.60
CA GLU A 163 -17.69 9.10 -3.52
C GLU A 163 -16.20 9.40 -3.31
N THR A 164 -15.59 8.74 -2.34
CA THR A 164 -14.16 8.88 -2.00
C THR A 164 -13.28 8.61 -3.23
N PHE A 165 -13.58 7.56 -3.99
CA PHE A 165 -12.74 7.14 -5.11
C PHE A 165 -13.23 7.62 -6.48
N ALA A 166 -14.35 8.34 -6.58
CA ALA A 166 -14.90 8.78 -7.85
C ALA A 166 -13.89 9.55 -8.73
N PRO A 167 -13.08 10.49 -8.19
CA PRO A 167 -12.05 11.17 -8.99
C PRO A 167 -10.98 10.20 -9.52
N ALA A 168 -10.51 9.29 -8.66
CA ALA A 168 -9.48 8.31 -9.03
C ALA A 168 -10.00 7.30 -10.06
N ARG A 169 -11.26 6.85 -9.94
CA ARG A 169 -11.89 5.92 -10.87
C ARG A 169 -12.07 6.54 -12.26
N ARG A 170 -12.56 7.79 -12.34
CA ARG A 170 -12.63 8.52 -13.62
C ARG A 170 -11.26 8.64 -14.26
N ARG A 171 -10.25 9.06 -13.49
CA ARG A 171 -8.87 9.18 -14.01
C ARG A 171 -8.33 7.84 -14.49
N HIS A 172 -8.60 6.75 -13.77
CA HIS A 172 -8.19 5.41 -14.18
C HIS A 172 -8.84 5.00 -15.51
N GLU A 173 -10.13 5.25 -15.70
CA GLU A 173 -10.82 4.99 -16.96
C GLU A 173 -10.25 5.81 -18.12
N ASP A 174 -9.94 7.08 -17.90
CA ASP A 174 -9.29 7.94 -18.91
C ASP A 174 -7.91 7.39 -19.30
N LEU A 175 -7.11 6.97 -18.30
CA LEU A 175 -5.78 6.39 -18.52
C LEU A 175 -5.83 5.04 -19.26
N LEU A 176 -6.88 4.24 -19.04
CA LEU A 176 -7.07 2.98 -19.79
C LEU A 176 -7.39 3.23 -21.27
N ARG A 177 -8.02 4.36 -21.61
CA ARG A 177 -8.32 4.75 -22.99
C ARG A 177 -7.11 5.37 -23.70
N ASP A 178 -6.13 5.85 -22.94
CA ASP A 178 -4.87 6.41 -23.47
C ASP A 178 -3.63 5.70 -22.89
N PRO A 179 -3.32 4.47 -23.35
CA PRO A 179 -2.08 3.79 -22.98
C PRO A 179 -0.83 4.58 -23.40
N GLY A 180 -0.92 5.40 -24.46
CA GLY A 180 0.17 6.20 -24.97
C GLY A 180 0.66 7.21 -23.94
N PHE A 181 -0.26 7.93 -23.30
CA PHE A 181 0.06 8.83 -22.19
C PHE A 181 0.71 8.09 -21.00
N VAL A 182 0.21 6.91 -20.62
CA VAL A 182 0.82 6.11 -19.54
C VAL A 182 2.27 5.75 -19.87
N HIS A 183 2.53 5.28 -21.09
CA HIS A 183 3.89 4.97 -21.55
C HIS A 183 4.79 6.20 -21.60
N GLN A 184 4.24 7.34 -22.02
CA GLN A 184 4.96 8.62 -22.01
C GLN A 184 5.39 9.00 -20.59
N VAL A 185 4.46 8.99 -19.62
CA VAL A 185 4.78 9.33 -18.22
C VAL A 185 5.82 8.37 -17.64
N LEU A 186 5.73 7.07 -17.93
CA LEU A 186 6.74 6.09 -17.51
C LEU A 186 8.11 6.36 -18.15
N ARG A 187 8.13 6.75 -19.44
CA ARG A 187 9.37 7.10 -20.15
C ARG A 187 10.01 8.36 -19.55
N GLU A 188 9.24 9.40 -19.29
CA GLU A 188 9.72 10.64 -18.66
C GLU A 188 10.21 10.40 -17.23
N GLY A 189 9.52 9.53 -16.47
CA GLY A 189 9.98 9.08 -15.16
C GLY A 189 11.33 8.36 -15.23
N ARG A 190 11.48 7.44 -16.20
CA ARG A 190 12.75 6.75 -16.46
C ARG A 190 13.86 7.72 -16.82
N GLU A 191 13.62 8.68 -17.71
CA GLU A 191 14.63 9.65 -18.12
C GLU A 191 15.16 10.48 -16.93
N ARG A 192 14.26 10.94 -16.06
CA ARG A 192 14.64 11.64 -14.82
C ARG A 192 15.43 10.74 -13.86
N ALA A 193 14.99 9.51 -13.66
CA ALA A 193 15.70 8.56 -12.80
C ALA A 193 17.09 8.20 -13.38
N MET A 194 17.19 8.03 -14.70
CA MET A 194 18.44 7.69 -15.38
C MET A 194 19.51 8.77 -15.26
N ALA A 195 19.13 10.04 -15.13
CA ALA A 195 20.09 11.11 -14.85
C ALA A 195 20.85 10.85 -13.54
N VAL A 196 20.12 10.55 -12.45
CA VAL A 196 20.71 10.23 -11.14
C VAL A 196 21.45 8.89 -11.18
N ILE A 197 20.83 7.87 -11.76
CA ILE A 197 21.40 6.52 -11.83
C ILE A 197 22.73 6.51 -12.59
N SER A 198 22.84 7.28 -13.67
CA SER A 198 24.06 7.33 -14.47
C SER A 198 25.23 7.88 -13.67
N ASP A 199 25.00 8.93 -12.88
CA ASP A 199 26.01 9.52 -12.01
C ASP A 199 26.45 8.53 -10.92
N VAL A 200 25.48 7.93 -10.21
CA VAL A 200 25.77 6.93 -9.16
C VAL A 200 26.55 5.75 -9.72
N MET A 201 26.13 5.21 -10.87
CA MET A 201 26.82 4.09 -11.50
C MET A 201 28.21 4.45 -11.99
N ALA A 202 28.41 5.67 -12.49
CA ALA A 202 29.73 6.15 -12.89
C ALA A 202 30.67 6.26 -11.67
N ASP A 203 30.19 6.82 -10.55
CA ASP A 203 30.93 6.92 -9.29
C ASP A 203 31.32 5.53 -8.77
N CYS A 204 30.36 4.60 -8.68
CA CYS A 204 30.60 3.23 -8.24
C CYS A 204 31.59 2.49 -9.16
N ARG A 205 31.44 2.60 -10.49
CA ARG A 205 32.35 1.94 -11.43
C ARG A 205 33.77 2.48 -11.30
N ARG A 206 33.97 3.79 -11.16
CA ARG A 206 35.30 4.37 -10.94
C ARG A 206 35.92 3.86 -9.63
N ALA A 207 35.14 3.86 -8.55
CA ALA A 207 35.60 3.38 -7.25
C ALA A 207 35.96 1.88 -7.25
N CYS A 208 35.24 1.06 -8.01
CA CYS A 208 35.53 -0.36 -8.17
C CYS A 208 36.61 -0.68 -9.23
N GLY A 209 37.26 0.33 -9.83
CA GLY A 209 38.29 0.11 -10.86
C GLY A 209 37.75 -0.34 -12.22
N LEU A 210 36.47 -0.13 -12.49
CA LEU A 210 35.78 -0.47 -13.75
C LEU A 210 35.50 0.76 -14.64
N GLY A 211 35.93 1.95 -14.22
CA GLY A 211 35.81 3.16 -15.01
C GLY A 211 36.94 3.28 -16.03
N TRP A 212 36.74 2.80 -17.25
CA TRP A 212 37.57 3.18 -18.38
C TRP A 212 37.14 4.56 -18.89
N GLN A 213 38.10 5.43 -19.21
CA GLN A 213 37.89 6.77 -19.77
C GLN A 213 37.32 6.70 -21.18
#